data_AF-A0A0D1YNU4-F1
#
_entry.id   AF-A0A0D1YNU4-F1
#
_cell.length_a   1.000
_cell.length_b   1.000
_cell.length_c   1.000
_cell.angle_alpha   90.00
_cell.angle_beta   90.00
_cell.angle_gamma   90.00
#
_symmetry.space_group_name_H-M   'P 1'
#
loop_
_entity.id
_entity.type
_entity.pdbx_description
1 polymer ?
#
loop_
_entity_poly.entity_id
_entity_poly.type
_entity_poly.pdbx_seq_one_letter_code
_entity_poly.pdbx_strand_id
1 'polypeptide(L)'
;MDINEASSPSSPAKEPAAQKGKSQPPRQKNSPAVRPLPREKASNDHGTRYSLAQRAQALTLFSLGYKPCNIASWLKMTERSVYSIIRKAKERGYNPQEDPRILDHYIVNGYKSGRPKAIQKTVEKESSS
;
A
#
# COMPACT_ATOMS: atom_id res chain seq x y z
N MET A 1 -4.64 -15.53 57.23
CA MET A 1 -5.50 -16.15 56.21
C MET A 1 -6.51 -15.09 55.80
N ASP A 2 -6.79 -15.07 54.50
CA ASP A 2 -7.96 -14.46 53.84
C ASP A 2 -7.87 -12.98 53.40
N ILE A 3 -7.40 -12.69 52.17
CA ILE A 3 -8.10 -12.55 50.86
C ILE A 3 -9.02 -11.31 50.73
N ASN A 4 -8.61 -10.40 49.81
CA ASN A 4 -9.42 -9.74 48.75
C ASN A 4 -10.63 -8.85 49.16
N GLU A 5 -11.12 -7.84 48.42
CA GLU A 5 -10.91 -7.36 47.06
C GLU A 5 -11.70 -6.05 46.87
N ALA A 6 -11.19 -5.19 45.99
CA ALA A 6 -11.75 -3.88 45.68
C ALA A 6 -13.09 -3.98 44.94
N SER A 7 -14.02 -3.07 45.22
CA SER A 7 -15.21 -2.88 44.38
C SER A 7 -15.51 -1.38 44.24
N SER A 8 -14.93 -0.79 43.18
CA SER A 8 -15.35 0.51 42.65
C SER A 8 -16.34 0.28 41.50
N PRO A 9 -17.44 1.05 41.42
CA PRO A 9 -18.52 0.81 40.48
C PRO A 9 -18.12 1.14 39.02
N SER A 10 -18.55 0.24 38.13
CA SER A 10 -18.34 0.25 36.69
C SER A 10 -18.98 1.45 35.99
N SER A 11 -18.17 2.23 35.27
CA SER A 11 -18.64 3.13 34.21
C SER A 11 -19.22 2.33 33.04
N PRO A 12 -20.38 2.71 32.47
CA PRO A 12 -20.90 2.06 31.27
C PRO A 12 -20.04 2.45 30.06
N ALA A 13 -19.43 1.44 29.46
CA ALA A 13 -18.67 1.55 28.23
C ALA A 13 -19.57 2.04 27.08
N LYS A 14 -19.19 3.17 26.50
CA LYS A 14 -19.76 3.73 25.28
C LYS A 14 -19.35 2.85 24.09
N GLU A 15 -20.34 2.42 23.32
CA GLU A 15 -20.25 1.54 22.15
C GLU A 15 -19.09 1.91 21.19
N PRO A 16 -18.36 0.93 20.63
CA PRO A 16 -17.42 1.21 19.56
C PRO A 16 -18.18 1.51 18.26
N ALA A 17 -18.14 2.78 17.88
CA ALA A 17 -18.61 3.26 16.59
C ALA A 17 -18.00 2.46 15.43
N ALA A 18 -18.89 1.79 14.68
CA ALA A 18 -18.80 1.35 13.29
C ALA A 18 -17.41 1.47 12.63
N GLN A 19 -16.69 0.35 12.60
CA GLN A 19 -15.59 0.14 11.64
C GLN A 19 -16.17 0.10 10.23
N LYS A 20 -16.23 1.27 9.57
CA LYS A 20 -16.53 1.37 8.13
C LYS A 20 -15.56 0.45 7.39
N GLY A 21 -16.12 -0.57 6.74
CA GLY A 21 -15.37 -1.59 6.01
C GLY A 21 -14.34 -0.94 5.09
N LYS A 22 -13.06 -1.10 5.42
CA LYS A 22 -11.96 -0.79 4.52
C LYS A 22 -12.13 -1.74 3.33
N SER A 23 -12.72 -1.25 2.25
CA SER A 23 -12.81 -1.97 0.99
C SER A 23 -11.39 -2.39 0.63
N GLN A 24 -11.08 -3.68 0.80
CA GLN A 24 -9.74 -4.18 0.54
C GLN A 24 -9.36 -3.84 -0.91
N PRO A 25 -8.15 -3.31 -1.14
CA PRO A 25 -7.72 -3.02 -2.50
C PRO A 25 -7.79 -4.31 -3.33
N PRO A 26 -8.22 -4.25 -4.60
CA PRO A 26 -8.32 -5.43 -5.44
C PRO A 26 -6.96 -6.14 -5.49
N ARG A 27 -6.96 -7.47 -5.31
CA ARG A 27 -5.77 -8.31 -5.37
C ARG A 27 -4.99 -7.99 -6.65
N GLN A 28 -3.76 -7.49 -6.53
CA GLN A 28 -2.92 -7.21 -7.68
C GLN A 28 -2.51 -8.53 -8.32
N LYS A 29 -3.16 -8.88 -9.45
CA LYS A 29 -2.95 -10.14 -10.18
C LYS A 29 -1.50 -10.34 -10.68
N ASN A 30 -0.70 -9.27 -10.70
CA ASN A 30 0.68 -9.23 -11.20
C ASN A 30 1.70 -8.80 -10.12
N SER A 31 1.44 -9.04 -8.83
CA SER A 31 2.45 -8.80 -7.79
C SER A 31 3.47 -9.96 -7.76
N PRO A 32 4.78 -9.69 -7.73
CA PRO A 32 5.82 -10.71 -7.55
C PRO A 32 5.64 -11.51 -6.25
N ALA A 33 5.01 -10.92 -5.22
CA ALA A 33 4.70 -11.62 -3.98
C ALA A 33 3.63 -12.72 -4.15
N VAL A 34 2.84 -12.67 -5.22
CA VAL A 34 1.78 -13.64 -5.54
C VAL A 34 2.28 -14.68 -6.55
N ARG A 35 3.38 -14.41 -7.26
CA ARG A 35 4.00 -15.31 -8.23
C ARG A 35 5.52 -15.27 -8.06
N PRO A 36 6.15 -16.24 -7.37
CA PRO A 36 7.60 -16.29 -7.29
C PRO A 36 8.16 -16.34 -8.71
N LEU A 37 8.90 -15.30 -9.09
CA LEU A 37 9.47 -15.19 -10.42
C LEU A 37 10.67 -16.14 -10.51
N PRO A 38 10.78 -16.95 -11.58
CA PRO A 38 12.02 -17.68 -11.83
C PRO A 38 13.17 -16.67 -11.98
N ARG A 39 14.36 -17.01 -11.46
CA ARG A 39 15.52 -16.11 -11.38
C ARG A 39 15.86 -15.43 -12.71
N GLU A 40 15.68 -16.15 -13.81
CA GLU A 40 15.93 -15.70 -15.19
C GLU A 40 14.97 -14.60 -15.65
N LYS A 41 13.74 -14.56 -15.12
CA LYS A 41 12.71 -13.59 -15.51
C LYS A 41 12.57 -12.44 -14.51
N ALA A 42 13.19 -12.56 -13.33
CA ALA A 42 13.08 -11.57 -12.25
C ALA A 42 13.64 -10.19 -12.64
N SER A 43 14.70 -10.14 -13.44
CA SER A 43 15.33 -8.89 -13.89
C SER A 43 14.45 -8.05 -14.83
N ASN A 44 13.54 -8.70 -15.55
CA ASN A 44 12.67 -8.08 -16.55
C ASN A 44 11.21 -7.96 -16.10
N ASP A 45 10.88 -8.38 -14.88
CA ASP A 45 9.51 -8.23 -14.39
C ASP A 45 9.27 -6.80 -13.91
N HIS A 46 8.42 -6.10 -14.64
CA HIS A 46 8.00 -4.75 -14.30
C HIS A 46 6.67 -4.77 -13.51
N GLY A 47 5.95 -5.90 -13.41
CA GLY A 47 4.68 -6.01 -12.66
C GLY A 47 3.71 -4.84 -12.90
N THR A 48 3.20 -4.22 -11.83
CA THR A 48 2.41 -2.96 -11.84
C THR A 48 3.27 -1.69 -12.13
N ARG A 49 4.21 -1.81 -13.09
CA ARG A 49 5.34 -0.96 -13.54
C ARG A 49 6.66 -0.98 -12.76
N TYR A 50 6.66 -0.93 -11.43
CA TYR A 50 7.85 -1.10 -10.58
C TYR A 50 7.44 -1.68 -9.24
N SER A 51 8.19 -2.64 -8.72
CA SER A 51 7.90 -3.33 -7.46
C SER A 51 8.00 -2.38 -6.25
N LEU A 52 7.38 -2.74 -5.12
CA LEU A 52 7.49 -1.96 -3.88
C LEU A 52 8.95 -1.85 -3.43
N ALA A 53 9.70 -2.96 -3.52
CA ALA A 53 11.12 -3.00 -3.20
C ALA A 53 11.94 -2.03 -4.06
N GLN A 54 11.71 -2.00 -5.37
CA GLN A 54 12.43 -1.11 -6.29
C GLN A 54 12.13 0.38 -6.00
N ARG A 55 10.89 0.70 -5.61
CA ARG A 55 10.52 2.06 -5.17
C ARG A 55 11.16 2.43 -3.84
N ALA A 56 11.20 1.49 -2.89
CA ALA A 56 11.89 1.68 -1.63
C ALA A 56 13.39 1.94 -1.85
N GLN A 57 14.05 1.13 -2.69
CA GLN A 57 15.44 1.34 -3.10
C GLN A 57 15.67 2.73 -3.71
N ALA A 58 14.76 3.19 -4.58
CA ALA A 58 14.85 4.54 -5.15
C ALA A 58 14.79 5.64 -4.08
N LEU A 59 13.91 5.51 -3.10
CA LEU A 59 13.83 6.46 -1.97
C LEU A 59 15.06 6.38 -1.06
N THR A 60 15.58 5.18 -0.79
CA THR A 60 16.81 5.00 0.00
C THR A 60 17.98 5.71 -0.68
N LEU A 61 18.20 5.45 -1.97
CA LEU A 61 19.30 6.06 -2.72
C LEU A 61 19.15 7.58 -2.80
N PHE A 62 17.94 8.08 -2.99
CA PHE A 62 17.68 9.52 -2.97
C PHE A 62 18.01 10.13 -1.59
N SER A 63 17.63 9.45 -0.51
CA SER A 63 17.88 9.89 0.86
C SER A 63 19.37 9.89 1.22
N LEU A 64 20.15 9.01 0.61
CA LEU A 64 21.62 8.99 0.68
C LEU A 64 22.28 10.09 -0.17
N GLY A 65 21.52 10.90 -0.91
CA GLY A 65 22.03 12.03 -1.68
C GLY A 65 22.39 11.71 -3.14
N TYR A 66 22.04 10.53 -3.66
CA TYR A 66 22.28 10.21 -5.06
C TYR A 66 21.34 10.98 -6.00
N LYS A 67 21.86 11.41 -7.15
CA LYS A 67 21.10 12.14 -8.16
C LYS A 67 20.05 11.22 -8.83
N PRO A 68 18.83 11.73 -9.13
CA PRO A 68 17.76 10.95 -9.77
C PRO A 68 18.16 10.26 -11.09
N CYS A 69 19.02 10.89 -11.91
CA CYS A 69 19.54 10.31 -13.15
C CYS A 69 20.35 9.03 -12.91
N ASN A 70 21.22 9.02 -11.88
CA ASN A 70 22.01 7.83 -11.53
C ASN A 70 21.11 6.72 -10.99
N ILE A 71 20.15 7.07 -10.14
CA ILE A 71 19.16 6.14 -9.57
C ILE A 71 18.36 5.47 -10.68
N ALA A 72 17.92 6.25 -11.68
CA ALA A 72 17.20 5.75 -12.85
C ALA A 72 18.03 4.71 -13.64
N SER A 73 19.32 4.98 -13.85
CA SER A 73 20.23 4.06 -14.54
C SER A 73 20.45 2.75 -13.78
N TRP A 74 20.70 2.83 -12.46
CA TRP A 74 20.96 1.66 -11.62
C TRP A 74 19.74 0.77 -11.44
N LEU A 75 18.59 1.37 -11.18
CA LEU A 75 17.34 0.64 -10.96
C LEU A 75 16.59 0.30 -12.25
N LYS A 76 17.15 0.65 -13.43
CA LYS A 76 16.49 0.47 -14.73
C LYS A 76 15.08 1.09 -14.75
N MET A 77 14.96 2.28 -14.19
CA MET A 77 13.73 3.06 -14.14
C MET A 77 13.84 4.26 -15.07
N THR A 78 12.71 4.78 -15.53
CA THR A 78 12.72 6.09 -16.20
C THR A 78 12.90 7.20 -15.15
N GLU A 79 13.66 8.24 -15.49
CA GLU A 79 13.92 9.38 -14.59
C GLU A 79 12.61 10.03 -14.13
N ARG A 80 11.64 10.20 -15.05
CA ARG A 80 10.28 10.67 -14.73
C ARG A 80 9.60 9.84 -13.64
N SER A 81 9.82 8.53 -13.63
CA SER A 81 9.25 7.63 -12.61
C SER A 81 9.91 7.84 -11.26
N VAL A 82 11.24 7.99 -11.22
CA VAL A 82 11.99 8.30 -10.00
C VAL A 82 11.50 9.61 -9.39
N TYR A 83 11.37 10.68 -10.18
CA TYR A 83 10.79 11.94 -9.71
C TYR A 83 9.36 11.78 -9.19
N SER A 84 8.51 11.03 -9.89
CA SER A 84 7.13 10.81 -9.45
C SER A 84 7.07 10.06 -8.12
N ILE A 85 7.95 9.10 -7.87
CA ILE A 85 8.03 8.35 -6.62
C ILE A 85 8.48 9.26 -5.49
N ILE A 86 9.58 10.00 -5.67
CA ILE A 86 10.11 10.93 -4.67
C ILE A 86 9.06 11.98 -4.32
N ARG A 87 8.42 12.58 -5.33
CA ARG A 87 7.37 13.58 -5.15
C ARG A 87 6.20 13.03 -4.32
N LYS A 88 5.68 11.85 -4.66
CA LYS A 88 4.57 11.23 -3.92
C LYS A 88 4.94 10.86 -2.49
N ALA A 89 6.17 10.41 -2.25
CA ALA A 89 6.64 10.11 -0.90
C ALA A 89 6.67 11.39 -0.06
N LYS A 90 7.20 12.49 -0.61
CA LYS A 90 7.19 13.81 0.05
C LYS A 90 5.78 14.34 0.30
N GLU A 91 4.87 14.23 -0.67
CA GLU A 91 3.45 14.60 -0.52
C GLU A 91 2.75 13.79 0.59
N ARG A 92 3.28 12.62 0.95
CA ARG A 92 2.79 11.76 2.03
C ARG A 92 3.51 11.97 3.37
N GLY A 93 4.43 12.94 3.45
CA GLY A 93 5.17 13.27 4.66
C GLY A 93 6.47 12.50 4.86
N TYR A 94 7.03 11.86 3.83
CA TYR A 94 8.35 11.25 3.95
C TYR A 94 9.44 12.34 4.06
N ASN A 95 10.11 12.40 5.22
CA ASN A 95 11.26 13.26 5.46
C ASN A 95 12.46 12.45 5.96
N PRO A 96 13.46 12.15 5.10
CA PRO A 96 14.60 11.32 5.49
C PRO A 96 15.55 11.98 6.50
N GLN A 97 15.43 13.29 6.75
CA GLN A 97 16.24 13.99 7.76
C GLN A 97 15.68 13.82 9.18
N GLU A 98 14.36 13.60 9.32
CA GLU A 98 13.70 13.37 10.61
C GLU A 98 13.60 11.88 10.90
N ASP A 99 13.10 11.08 9.95
CA ASP A 99 13.03 9.63 10.04
C ASP A 99 13.40 8.99 8.69
N PRO A 100 14.54 8.28 8.60
CA PRO A 100 14.96 7.64 7.36
C PRO A 100 14.14 6.39 7.02
N ARG A 101 13.29 5.88 7.92
CA ARG A 101 12.54 4.64 7.72
C ARG A 101 11.52 4.81 6.58
N ILE A 102 11.57 3.89 5.62
CA ILE A 102 10.62 3.84 4.51
C ILE A 102 9.48 2.89 4.87
N LEU A 103 8.30 3.46 5.12
CA LEU A 103 7.07 2.73 5.35
C LEU A 103 6.30 2.47 4.05
N ASP A 104 5.55 1.36 4.01
CA ASP A 104 4.76 0.95 2.85
C ASP A 104 3.82 2.05 2.34
N HIS A 105 3.24 2.83 3.24
CA HIS A 105 2.31 3.89 2.87
C HIS A 105 2.94 4.98 1.99
N TYR A 106 4.26 5.21 2.07
CA TYR A 106 4.97 6.14 1.19
C TYR A 106 5.12 5.63 -0.24
N ILE A 107 5.18 4.32 -0.45
CA ILE A 107 5.50 3.68 -1.74
C ILE A 107 4.30 3.04 -2.46
N VAL A 108 3.26 2.65 -1.71
CA VAL A 108 2.06 2.00 -2.24
C VAL A 108 1.27 2.96 -3.13
N ASN A 109 0.77 2.49 -4.26
CA ASN A 109 -0.11 3.30 -5.10
C ASN A 109 -1.43 3.58 -4.37
N GLY A 110 -1.91 4.83 -4.43
CA GLY A 110 -3.24 5.16 -3.94
C GLY A 110 -4.32 4.33 -4.66
N TYR A 111 -5.42 4.08 -3.98
CA TYR A 111 -6.58 3.39 -4.56
C TYR A 111 -7.09 4.20 -5.75
N LYS A 112 -7.21 3.57 -6.91
CA LYS A 112 -7.93 4.11 -8.07
C LYS A 112 -9.23 3.35 -8.17
N SER A 113 -10.36 4.02 -7.88
CA SER A 113 -11.67 3.47 -8.26
C SER A 113 -11.63 3.34 -9.78
N GLY A 114 -11.57 2.11 -10.29
CA GLY A 114 -11.60 1.87 -11.72
C GLY A 114 -12.87 2.42 -12.37
N ARG A 115 -13.06 2.16 -13.66
CA ARG A 115 -14.33 2.47 -14.32
C ARG A 115 -15.48 1.84 -13.51
N PRO A 116 -16.47 2.63 -13.04
CA PRO A 116 -17.60 2.08 -12.31
C PRO A 116 -18.29 1.03 -13.18
N LYS A 117 -18.50 -0.18 -12.63
CA LYS A 117 -19.28 -1.23 -13.30
C LYS A 117 -20.74 -0.96 -12.99
N ALA A 118 -21.56 -0.78 -14.02
CA ALA A 118 -23.01 -0.72 -13.84
C ALA A 118 -23.47 -2.02 -13.18
N ILE A 119 -24.05 -1.90 -11.99
CA ILE A 119 -24.64 -3.03 -11.28
C ILE A 119 -25.94 -3.35 -12.03
N GLN A 120 -25.94 -4.37 -12.88
CA GLN A 120 -27.19 -4.89 -13.41
C GLN A 120 -27.91 -5.56 -12.25
N LYS A 121 -29.02 -4.97 -11.79
CA LYS A 121 -29.95 -5.62 -10.86
C LYS A 121 -30.54 -6.82 -11.61
N THR A 122 -30.05 -8.02 -11.32
CA THR A 122 -30.78 -9.25 -11.63
C THR A 122 -32.04 -9.23 -10.79
N VAL A 123 -33.15 -8.83 -11.41
CA VAL A 123 -34.48 -9.05 -10.87
C VAL A 123 -34.72 -10.55 -10.99
N GLU A 124 -34.57 -11.26 -9.87
CA GLU A 124 -35.07 -12.61 -9.72
C GLU A 124 -36.60 -12.51 -9.84
N LYS A 125 -37.13 -12.87 -11.02
CA LYS A 125 -38.54 -13.22 -11.14
C LYS A 125 -38.70 -14.57 -10.43
N GLU A 126 -39.15 -14.52 -9.19
CA GLU A 126 -39.89 -15.61 -8.57
C GLU A 126 -41.16 -15.82 -9.41
N SER A 127 -41.12 -16.74 -10.37
CA SER A 127 -42.31 -17.40 -10.89
C SER A 127 -42.55 -18.63 -10.02
N SER A 128 -43.28 -18.42 -8.92
CA SER A 128 -44.01 -19.48 -8.24
C SER A 128 -45.50 -19.31 -8.50
N SER A 129 -46.13 -20.46 -8.78
CA SER A 129 -47.56 -20.73 -9.02
C SER A 129 -48.06 -20.57 -10.45
#